data_AF-A0A924MMK5-F1
#
_entry.id   AF-A0A924MMK5-F1
#
_cell.length_a   1.000
_cell.length_b   1.000
_cell.length_c   1.000
_cell.angle_alpha   90.00
_cell.angle_beta   90.00
_cell.angle_gamma   90.00
#
_symmetry.space_group_name_H-M   'P 1'
#
loop_
_entity.id
_entity.type
_entity.pdbx_description
1 polymer ?
#
loop_
_entity_poly.entity_id
_entity_poly.type
_entity_poly.pdbx_seq_one_letter_code
_entity_poly.pdbx_strand_id
1 'polypeptide(L)'
;LGLVLMALLTLLPLGIMQLMAAIEHGYAYARSAEFMQQPIVEMLIWLRVPGDTIFSIGALSLAWFVFRLWVVPTREPALVELAEPVDA
;
A
#
# COMPACT_ATOMS: atom_id res chain seq x y z
N LEU A 1 -7.28 -2.29 2.81
CA LEU A 1 -8.09 -1.06 2.62
C LEU A 1 -7.35 -0.01 1.79
N GLY A 2 -6.20 0.52 2.22
CA GLY A 2 -5.46 1.53 1.45
C GLY A 2 -5.15 1.12 -0.01
N LEU A 3 -4.61 -0.08 -0.22
CA LEU A 3 -4.24 -0.57 -1.57
C LEU A 3 -5.45 -0.74 -2.51
N VAL A 4 -6.58 -1.25 -1.97
CA VAL A 4 -7.84 -1.41 -2.72
C VAL A 4 -8.45 -0.05 -3.06
N LEU A 5 -8.41 0.89 -2.11
CA LEU A 5 -8.92 2.25 -2.29
C LEU A 5 -8.17 2.96 -3.43
N MET A 6 -6.84 2.82 -3.48
CA MET A 6 -6.01 3.41 -4.53
C MET A 6 -6.22 2.77 -5.90
N ALA A 7 -6.31 1.44 -5.94
CA ALA A 7 -6.50 0.72 -7.19
C ALA A 7 -7.85 1.05 -7.84
N LEU A 8 -8.93 1.09 -7.06
CA LEU A 8 -10.28 1.32 -7.58
C LEU A 8 -10.57 2.79 -7.90
N LEU A 9 -10.15 3.72 -7.04
CA LEU A 9 -10.48 5.15 -7.24
C LEU A 9 -9.54 5.85 -8.21
N THR A 10 -8.36 5.29 -8.48
CA THR A 10 -7.32 6.00 -9.25
C THR A 10 -6.74 5.21 -10.39
N LEU A 11 -6.23 3.99 -10.15
CA LEU A 11 -5.60 3.22 -11.23
C LEU A 11 -6.63 2.74 -12.27
N LEU A 12 -7.81 2.31 -11.82
CA LEU A 12 -8.88 1.86 -12.70
C LEU A 12 -9.44 2.97 -13.60
N PRO A 13 -9.91 4.12 -13.09
CA PRO A 13 -10.45 5.19 -13.94
C PRO A 13 -9.38 5.79 -14.85
N LEU A 14 -8.15 5.94 -14.36
CA LEU A 14 -7.06 6.52 -15.14
C LEU A 14 -6.62 5.55 -16.25
N GLY A 15 -6.61 4.23 -15.97
CA GLY A 15 -6.36 3.19 -16.96
C GLY A 15 -7.46 3.10 -18.03
N ILE A 16 -8.74 3.22 -17.66
CA ILE A 16 -9.86 3.22 -18.61
C ILE A 16 -9.78 4.45 -19.53
N MET A 17 -9.48 5.63 -18.97
CA MET A 17 -9.31 6.85 -19.76
C MET A 17 -8.13 6.78 -20.73
N GLN A 18 -6.99 6.25 -20.28
CA GLN A 18 -5.83 6.01 -21.14
C GLN A 18 -6.14 5.01 -22.26
N LEU A 19 -6.92 3.96 -21.97
CA LEU A 19 -7.33 2.96 -22.95
C LEU A 19 -8.27 3.56 -24.01
N MET A 20 -9.29 4.33 -23.60
CA MET A 20 -10.21 5.01 -24.51
C MET A 20 -9.47 5.97 -25.44
N ALA A 21 -8.53 6.76 -24.92
CA ALA A 21 -7.71 7.67 -25.71
C ALA A 21 -6.80 6.92 -26.71
N ALA A 22 -6.28 5.76 -26.32
CA ALA A 22 -5.46 4.92 -27.19
C ALA A 22 -6.28 4.30 -28.34
N ILE A 23 -7.57 4.02 -28.11
CA ILE A 23 -8.49 3.49 -29.11
C ILE A 23 -8.92 4.57 -30.10
N GLU A 24 -9.26 5.78 -29.65
CA GLU A 24 -9.76 6.85 -30.53
C GLU A 24 -8.65 7.54 -31.34
N HIS A 25 -7.49 7.80 -30.72
CA HIS A 25 -6.45 8.66 -31.31
C HIS A 25 -5.10 7.94 -31.53
N GLY A 26 -5.05 6.63 -31.24
CA GLY A 26 -3.85 5.81 -31.38
C GLY A 26 -2.88 5.90 -30.19
N TYR A 27 -2.09 4.84 -30.00
CA TYR A 27 -1.19 4.66 -28.84
C TYR A 27 -0.16 5.78 -28.67
N ALA A 28 0.24 6.44 -29.76
CA ALA A 28 1.16 7.57 -29.76
C ALA A 28 0.54 8.83 -29.14
N TYR A 29 -0.78 9.02 -29.27
CA TYR A 29 -1.51 10.15 -28.68
C TYR A 29 -1.88 9.91 -27.22
N ALA A 30 -2.25 8.67 -26.85
CA ALA A 30 -2.53 8.32 -25.45
C ALA A 30 -1.31 8.47 -24.51
N ARG A 31 -0.09 8.45 -25.07
CA ARG A 31 1.17 8.66 -24.35
C ARG A 31 1.77 10.05 -24.60
N SER A 32 1.12 10.90 -25.40
CA SER A 32 1.60 12.25 -25.69
C SER A 32 1.34 13.20 -24.52
N ALA A 33 2.21 14.21 -24.35
CA ALA A 33 2.13 15.18 -23.28
C ALA A 33 0.83 16.02 -23.32
N GLU A 34 0.16 16.12 -24.47
CA GLU A 34 -1.14 16.82 -24.59
C GLU A 34 -2.27 16.12 -23.82
N PHE A 35 -2.24 14.78 -23.72
CA PHE A 35 -3.25 14.05 -22.95
C PHE A 35 -2.94 14.03 -21.45
N MET A 36 -1.65 13.93 -21.08
CA MET A 36 -1.19 14.00 -19.68
C MET A 36 -1.32 15.39 -19.04
N GLN A 37 -1.37 16.45 -19.84
CA GLN A 37 -1.60 17.83 -19.38
C GLN A 37 -3.09 18.20 -19.28
N GLN A 38 -4.01 17.27 -19.60
CA GLN A 38 -5.42 17.57 -19.43
C GLN A 38 -5.73 17.68 -17.92
N PRO A 39 -6.47 18.73 -17.50
CA PRO A 39 -6.74 19.03 -16.09
C PRO A 39 -7.48 17.89 -15.37
N ILE A 40 -8.18 17.04 -16.13
CA ILE A 40 -8.88 15.86 -15.63
C ILE A 40 -7.92 14.73 -15.23
N VAL A 41 -6.79 14.56 -15.93
CA VAL A 41 -5.76 13.56 -15.58
C VAL A 41 -5.01 14.02 -14.33
N GLU A 42 -4.72 15.31 -14.23
CA GLU A 42 -4.06 15.90 -13.06
C GLU A 42 -4.93 15.80 -11.79
N MET A 43 -6.24 16.08 -11.91
CA MET A 43 -7.20 15.88 -10.81
C MET A 43 -7.24 14.42 -10.35
N LEU A 44 -7.18 13.49 -11.29
CA LEU A 44 -7.22 12.06 -10.99
C LEU A 44 -5.92 11.59 -10.30
N ILE A 45 -4.76 12.14 -10.69
CA ILE A 45 -3.48 11.90 -9.98
C ILE A 45 -3.54 12.43 -8.55
N TRP A 46 -4.10 13.63 -8.35
CA TRP A 46 -4.26 14.24 -7.02
C TRP A 46 -5.18 13.41 -6.11
N LEU A 47 -6.21 12.78 -6.69
CA LEU A 47 -7.11 11.89 -5.96
C LEU A 47 -6.39 10.66 -5.35
N ARG A 48 -5.21 10.28 -5.87
CA ARG A 48 -4.40 9.18 -5.33
C ARG A 48 -3.71 9.53 -4.01
N VAL A 49 -3.30 10.79 -3.83
CA VAL A 49 -2.49 11.27 -2.70
C VAL A 49 -3.11 10.94 -1.32
N PRO A 50 -4.43 11.14 -1.08
CA PRO A 50 -5.03 10.75 0.20
C PRO A 50 -5.02 9.23 0.42
N GLY A 51 -5.19 8.43 -0.63
CA GLY A 51 -5.11 6.97 -0.55
C GLY A 51 -3.71 6.47 -0.20
N ASP A 52 -2.68 7.06 -0.83
CA ASP A 52 -1.27 6.78 -0.55
C ASP A 52 -0.89 7.11 0.90
N THR A 53 -1.44 8.21 1.43
CA THR A 53 -1.20 8.65 2.81
C THR A 53 -1.78 7.66 3.81
N ILE A 54 -3.02 7.22 3.63
CA ILE A 54 -3.68 6.23 4.49
C ILE A 54 -2.94 4.89 4.43
N PHE A 55 -2.53 4.46 3.23
CA PHE A 55 -1.77 3.22 3.06
C PHE A 55 -0.41 3.29 3.77
N SER A 56 0.30 4.42 3.63
CA SER A 56 1.62 4.62 4.26
C SER A 56 1.55 4.58 5.78
N ILE A 57 0.52 5.18 6.39
CA ILE A 57 0.31 5.12 7.85
C ILE A 57 0.10 3.67 8.31
N GLY A 58 -0.71 2.89 7.58
CA GLY A 58 -0.91 1.48 7.88
C GLY A 58 0.34 0.61 7.69
N ALA A 59 1.15 0.91 6.67
CA ALA A 59 2.41 0.22 6.45
C ALA A 59 3.44 0.53 7.56
N LEU A 60 3.52 1.79 8.01
CA LEU A 60 4.39 2.20 9.10
C LEU A 60 3.98 1.57 10.43
N SER A 61 2.69 1.46 10.73
CA SER A 61 2.23 0.81 11.98
C SER A 61 2.56 -0.69 11.99
N LEU A 62 2.43 -1.37 10.85
CA LEU A 62 2.82 -2.77 10.71
C LEU A 62 4.35 -2.94 10.80
N ALA A 63 5.12 -2.08 10.13
CA ALA A 63 6.58 -2.10 10.19
C ALA A 63 7.08 -1.89 11.63
N TRP A 64 6.47 -0.96 12.37
CA TRP A 64 6.76 -0.72 13.78
C TRP A 64 6.42 -1.95 14.65
N PHE A 65 5.28 -2.60 14.42
CA PHE A 65 4.89 -3.80 15.14
C PHE A 65 5.89 -4.95 14.92
N VAL A 66 6.29 -5.20 13.68
CA VAL A 66 7.28 -6.23 13.32
C VAL A 66 8.65 -5.88 13.90
N PHE A 67 9.06 -4.61 13.81
CA PHE A 67 10.32 -4.15 14.40
C PHE A 67 10.33 -4.36 15.92
N ARG A 68 9.25 -4.02 16.62
CA ARG A 68 9.10 -4.25 18.06
C ARG A 68 9.20 -5.74 18.41
N LEU A 69 8.56 -6.61 17.63
CA LEU A 69 8.60 -8.06 17.83
C LEU A 69 10.03 -8.61 17.67
N TRP A 70 10.79 -8.08 16.73
CA TRP A 70 12.18 -8.49 16.50
C TRP A 70 13.14 -7.96 17.58
N VAL A 71 12.93 -6.73 18.07
CA VAL A 71 13.78 -6.09 19.09
C VAL A 71 13.48 -6.59 20.51
N VAL A 72 12.23 -6.96 20.81
CA VAL A 72 11.83 -7.51 22.12
C VAL A 72 11.33 -8.94 21.95
N PRO A 73 12.21 -9.92 21.70
CA PRO A 73 11.83 -11.31 21.75
C PRO A 73 11.51 -11.64 23.22
N THR A 74 10.23 -11.77 23.55
CA THR A 74 9.79 -12.31 24.83
C THR A 74 10.32 -13.73 24.92
N ARG A 75 11.38 -13.93 25.70
CA ARG A 75 11.84 -15.26 26.07
C ARG A 75 10.76 -15.84 26.97
N GLU A 76 10.06 -16.86 26.51
CA GLU A 76 9.33 -17.73 27.42
C GLU A 76 10.34 -18.21 28.48
N PRO A 77 10.07 -17.98 29.78
CA PRO A 77 10.86 -18.62 30.82
C PRO A 77 10.64 -20.11 30.63
N ALA A 78 11.69 -20.78 30.13
CA ALA A 78 11.70 -22.21 29.90
C ALA A 78 11.45 -22.91 31.25
N LEU A 79 10.19 -23.27 31.51
CA LEU A 79 9.70 -24.25 32.49
C LEU A 79 10.77 -24.71 33.49
N VAL A 80 11.19 -23.80 34.37
CA VAL A 80 12.04 -24.04 35.56
C VAL A 80 11.19 -24.69 36.66
N GLU A 81 10.22 -25.52 36.26
CA GLU A 81 9.31 -26.23 37.14
C GLU A 81 9.20 -27.70 36.70
N LEU A 82 10.26 -28.21 36.04
CA LEU A 82 10.60 -29.63 36.02
C LEU A 82 11.83 -29.90 36.90
N ALA A 83 12.17 -28.97 37.79
CA ALA A 83 13.37 -29.01 38.63
C ALA A 83 13.06 -28.87 40.14
N GLU A 84 11.85 -29.19 40.58
CA GLU A 84 11.64 -29.58 41.98
C GLU A 84 12.08 -31.04 42.12
N PRO A 85 13.19 -31.33 42.83
CA PRO A 85 13.68 -32.70 42.97
C PRO A 85 12.69 -33.51 43.82
N VAL A 86 12.28 -34.65 43.27
CA VAL A 86 11.86 -35.83 44.04
C VAL A 86 13.04 -36.24 44.92
N ASP A 87 13.23 -35.60 46.09
CA ASP A 87 14.05 -36.07 47.23
C ASP A 87 14.09 -35.01 48.37
N ALA A 88 13.21 -35.13 49.37
CA ALA A 88 13.41 -34.67 50.76
C ALA A 88 12.52 -35.47 51.72
#